data_AF-A0A2D7XEM0-F1
#
_entry.id   AF-A0A2D7XEM0-F1
#
_cell.length_a   1.000
_cell.length_b   1.000
_cell.length_c   1.000
_cell.angle_alpha   90.00
_cell.angle_beta   90.00
_cell.angle_gamma   90.00
#
_symmetry.space_group_name_H-M   'P 1'
#
loop_
_entity.id
_entity.type
_entity.pdbx_description
1 polymer ?
#
loop_
_entity_poly.entity_id
_entity_poly.type
_entity_poly.pdbx_seq_one_letter_code
_entity_poly.pdbx_strand_id
1 'polypeptide(L)'
;MWGQSLLIMSNKKLQNKSKYAQYDMDGDGIVTDEELEHAKEIKETERDLRKSLAQLRMARFTLIGMGLFTAAMFTPWVSVERIQALSEISSLFYISGAGIVGAYMGTTAWIAKK
;
A
#
# COMPACT_ATOMS: atom_id res chain seq x y z
N MET A 1 -30.84 -24.98 52.07
CA MET A 1 -29.82 -25.60 51.19
C MET A 1 -29.87 -24.91 49.84
N TRP A 2 -28.89 -24.03 49.61
CA TRP A 2 -28.31 -23.62 48.32
C TRP A 2 -29.23 -23.20 47.18
N GLY A 3 -29.39 -21.88 47.03
CA GLY A 3 -29.91 -21.24 45.83
C GLY A 3 -28.92 -21.36 44.68
N GLN A 4 -29.31 -22.11 43.65
CA GLN A 4 -28.63 -22.07 42.36
C GLN A 4 -29.21 -20.92 41.56
N SER A 5 -28.59 -19.74 41.70
CA SER A 5 -28.71 -18.67 40.71
C SER A 5 -27.94 -19.13 39.47
N LEU A 6 -28.63 -19.81 38.56
CA LEU A 6 -28.15 -20.06 37.21
C LEU A 6 -28.05 -18.69 36.51
N LEU A 7 -26.85 -18.13 36.49
CA LEU A 7 -26.53 -17.00 35.63
C LEU A 7 -26.63 -17.48 34.18
N ILE A 8 -27.82 -17.37 33.58
CA ILE A 8 -27.99 -17.49 32.14
C ILE A 8 -27.27 -16.28 31.54
N MET A 9 -26.02 -16.47 31.12
CA MET A 9 -25.34 -15.51 30.26
C MET A 9 -26.11 -15.47 28.94
N SER A 10 -27.00 -14.51 28.79
CA SER A 10 -27.68 -14.21 27.54
C SER A 10 -26.62 -13.73 26.54
N ASN A 11 -26.08 -14.67 25.77
CA ASN A 11 -25.07 -14.37 24.77
C ASN A 11 -25.66 -13.41 23.73
N LYS A 12 -25.07 -12.22 23.58
CA LYS A 12 -25.57 -11.16 22.70
C LYS A 12 -25.30 -11.56 21.25
N LYS A 13 -26.26 -12.25 20.64
CA LYS A 13 -26.19 -12.62 19.23
C LYS A 13 -26.43 -11.41 18.33
N LEU A 14 -25.62 -11.30 17.29
CA LEU A 14 -25.69 -10.26 16.27
C LEU A 14 -27.01 -10.33 15.50
N GLN A 15 -27.57 -9.16 15.19
CA GLN A 15 -28.73 -9.08 14.31
C GLN A 15 -28.37 -9.57 12.90
N ASN A 16 -29.31 -10.31 12.29
CA ASN A 16 -29.18 -10.84 10.94
C ASN A 16 -28.97 -9.67 9.95
N LYS A 17 -27.82 -9.65 9.25
CA LYS A 17 -27.29 -8.54 8.40
C LYS A 17 -26.58 -7.38 9.11
N SER A 18 -26.06 -7.56 10.33
CA SER A 18 -25.17 -6.58 10.95
C SER A 18 -23.90 -6.35 10.12
N LYS A 19 -23.43 -5.10 10.01
CA LYS A 19 -22.14 -4.73 9.38
C LYS A 19 -20.95 -5.47 9.99
N TYR A 20 -21.12 -6.02 11.19
CA TYR A 20 -20.10 -6.76 11.92
C TYR A 20 -20.13 -8.27 11.67
N ALA A 21 -21.18 -8.80 11.03
CA ALA A 21 -21.25 -10.23 10.66
C ALA A 21 -20.15 -10.65 9.67
N GLN A 22 -19.49 -9.70 8.99
CA GLN A 22 -18.33 -9.97 8.14
C GLN A 22 -17.03 -10.23 8.92
N TYR A 23 -17.03 -9.98 10.23
CA TYR A 23 -15.89 -10.20 11.12
C TYR A 23 -16.08 -11.41 12.03
N ASP A 24 -17.26 -12.03 12.00
CA ASP A 24 -17.58 -13.30 12.65
C ASP A 24 -16.90 -14.41 11.82
N MET A 25 -15.78 -14.93 12.30
CA MET A 25 -14.94 -15.89 11.59
C MET A 25 -15.36 -17.33 11.86
N ASP A 26 -15.99 -17.61 13.00
CA ASP A 26 -16.44 -18.95 13.38
C ASP A 26 -17.94 -19.22 13.12
N GLY A 27 -18.71 -18.17 12.81
CA GLY A 27 -20.10 -18.23 12.42
C GLY A 27 -21.07 -18.48 13.59
N ASP A 28 -20.63 -18.23 14.83
CA ASP A 28 -21.44 -18.45 16.04
C ASP A 28 -22.47 -17.32 16.29
N GLY A 29 -22.37 -16.22 15.53
CA GLY A 29 -23.23 -15.06 15.62
C GLY A 29 -22.79 -14.03 16.66
N ILE A 30 -21.59 -14.13 17.24
CA ILE A 30 -21.02 -13.22 18.23
C ILE A 30 -19.59 -12.85 17.80
N VAL A 31 -19.38 -11.59 17.46
CA VAL A 31 -18.02 -11.11 17.17
C VAL A 31 -17.30 -10.89 18.50
N THR A 32 -16.28 -11.70 18.74
CA THR A 32 -15.36 -11.59 19.88
C THR A 32 -14.32 -10.49 19.66
N ASP A 33 -13.70 -10.03 20.75
CA ASP A 33 -12.63 -9.02 20.67
C ASP A 33 -11.42 -9.53 19.88
N GLU A 34 -11.11 -10.84 19.97
CA GLU A 34 -10.04 -11.51 19.22
C GLU A 34 -10.30 -11.49 17.71
N GLU A 35 -11.53 -11.76 17.27
CA GLU A 35 -11.91 -11.69 15.85
C GLU A 35 -11.86 -10.26 15.30
N LEU A 36 -12.23 -9.26 16.12
CA LEU A 36 -12.08 -7.85 15.77
C LEU A 36 -10.62 -7.41 15.66
N GLU A 37 -9.75 -7.93 16.53
CA GLU A 37 -8.31 -7.67 16.48
C GLU A 37 -7.69 -8.27 15.23
N HIS A 38 -7.95 -9.55 14.94
CA HIS A 38 -7.51 -10.20 13.70
C HIS A 38 -8.03 -9.51 12.44
N ALA A 39 -9.29 -9.09 12.42
CA ALA A 39 -9.84 -8.34 11.29
C ALA A 39 -9.18 -6.97 11.09
N LYS A 40 -8.73 -6.31 12.17
CA LYS A 40 -7.96 -5.06 12.09
C LYS A 40 -6.57 -5.31 11.54
N GLU A 41 -5.86 -6.33 12.05
CA GLU A 41 -4.52 -6.70 11.59
C GLU A 41 -4.51 -7.02 10.08
N ILE A 42 -5.48 -7.79 9.60
CA ILE A 42 -5.64 -8.11 8.18
C ILE A 42 -5.84 -6.82 7.37
N LYS A 43 -6.71 -5.91 7.83
CA LYS A 43 -6.97 -4.64 7.14
C LYS A 43 -5.78 -3.69 7.12
N GLU A 44 -5.00 -3.64 8.19
CA GLU A 44 -3.78 -2.84 8.25
C GLU A 44 -2.72 -3.41 7.31
N THR A 45 -2.53 -4.73 7.34
CA THR A 45 -1.62 -5.44 6.44
C THR A 45 -1.99 -5.20 4.97
N GLU A 46 -3.27 -5.31 4.61
CA GLU A 46 -3.74 -5.00 3.26
C GLU A 46 -3.48 -3.55 2.85
N ARG A 47 -3.71 -2.60 3.78
CA ARG A 47 -3.48 -1.17 3.51
C ARG A 47 -2.02 -0.90 3.21
N ASP A 48 -1.11 -1.48 3.99
CA ASP A 48 0.32 -1.26 3.81
C ASP A 48 0.86 -1.99 2.58
N LEU A 49 0.34 -3.19 2.27
CA LEU A 49 0.65 -3.88 1.02
C LEU A 49 0.23 -3.03 -0.19
N ARG A 50 -0.98 -2.44 -0.17
CA ARG A 50 -1.45 -1.55 -1.25
C ARG A 50 -0.56 -0.32 -1.42
N LYS A 51 -0.15 0.31 -0.32
CA LYS A 51 0.79 1.47 -0.35
C LYS A 51 2.13 1.07 -0.96
N SER A 52 2.72 -0.04 -0.52
CA SER A 52 4.01 -0.53 -1.01
C SER A 52 3.96 -0.86 -2.51
N LEU A 53 2.88 -1.50 -2.98
CA LEU A 53 2.67 -1.76 -4.40
C LEU A 53 2.50 -0.47 -5.21
N ALA A 54 1.82 0.54 -4.67
CA ALA A 54 1.70 1.84 -5.31
C ALA A 54 3.07 2.54 -5.42
N GLN A 55 3.89 2.51 -4.36
CA GLN A 55 5.25 3.05 -4.37
C GLN A 55 6.14 2.36 -5.43
N LEU A 56 6.09 1.03 -5.52
CA LEU A 56 6.83 0.26 -6.53
C LEU A 56 6.39 0.60 -7.95
N ARG A 57 5.08 0.76 -8.18
CA ARG A 57 4.55 1.16 -9.48
C ARG A 57 5.04 2.55 -9.87
N MET A 58 4.96 3.52 -8.96
CA MET A 58 5.44 4.89 -9.21
C MET A 58 6.93 4.90 -9.54
N ALA A 59 7.77 4.22 -8.73
CA ALA A 59 9.20 4.13 -8.98
C ALA A 59 9.51 3.49 -10.35
N ARG A 60 8.81 2.40 -10.70
CA ARG A 60 8.97 1.73 -12.00
C ARG A 60 8.60 2.65 -13.17
N PHE A 61 7.48 3.36 -13.10
CA PHE A 61 7.07 4.28 -14.16
C PHE A 61 8.03 5.45 -14.31
N THR A 62 8.56 5.99 -13.21
CA THR A 62 9.60 7.04 -13.25
C THR A 62 10.86 6.55 -13.95
N LEU A 63 11.37 5.36 -13.58
CA LEU A 63 12.56 4.79 -14.22
C LEU A 63 12.35 4.49 -15.70
N ILE A 64 11.18 3.95 -16.08
CA ILE A 64 10.81 3.72 -17.49
C ILE A 64 10.76 5.05 -18.25
N GLY A 65 10.13 6.09 -17.67
CA GLY A 65 10.05 7.41 -18.27
C GLY A 65 11.43 8.04 -18.48
N MET A 66 12.33 7.88 -17.52
CA MET A 66 13.73 8.29 -17.63
C MET A 66 14.43 7.58 -18.78
N GLY A 67 14.31 6.25 -18.87
CA GLY A 67 14.91 5.47 -19.96
C GLY A 67 14.32 5.79 -21.34
N LEU A 68 13.00 5.99 -21.43
CA LEU A 68 12.33 6.41 -22.67
C LEU A 68 12.77 7.80 -23.11
N PHE A 69 12.94 8.74 -22.18
CA PHE A 69 13.45 10.07 -22.47
C PHE A 69 14.90 10.00 -22.99
N THR A 70 15.77 9.18 -22.37
CA THR A 70 17.11 8.93 -22.90
C THR A 70 17.05 8.37 -24.31
N ALA A 71 16.26 7.31 -24.54
CA ALA A 71 16.14 6.67 -25.85
C ALA A 71 15.64 7.65 -26.92
N ALA A 72 14.66 8.49 -26.58
CA ALA A 72 14.12 9.51 -27.47
C ALA A 72 15.18 10.54 -27.88
N MET A 73 16.09 10.95 -26.99
CA MET A 73 17.18 11.88 -27.32
C MET A 73 18.15 11.32 -28.36
N PHE A 74 18.34 10.00 -28.42
CA PHE A 74 19.19 9.34 -29.42
C PHE A 74 18.46 9.02 -30.73
N THR A 75 17.19 9.39 -30.87
CA THR A 75 16.47 9.19 -32.14
C THR A 75 16.85 10.25 -33.18
N PRO A 76 16.98 9.89 -34.47
CA PRO A 76 17.41 10.81 -35.54
C PRO A 76 16.40 11.96 -35.83
N TRP A 77 15.26 11.98 -35.16
CA TRP A 77 14.22 13.00 -35.30
C TRP A 77 14.46 14.25 -34.44
N VAL A 78 15.45 14.20 -33.54
CA VAL A 78 15.81 15.32 -32.65
C VAL A 78 17.01 16.06 -33.23
N SER A 79 16.84 17.33 -33.60
CA SER A 79 17.94 18.17 -34.11
C SER A 79 18.97 18.46 -33.02
N VAL A 80 20.23 18.72 -33.42
CA VAL A 80 21.36 18.97 -32.50
C VAL A 80 21.06 20.12 -31.52
N GLU A 81 20.37 21.17 -31.97
CA GLU A 81 19.94 22.28 -31.11
C GLU A 81 18.92 21.87 -30.05
N ARG A 82 18.00 20.94 -30.38
CA ARG A 82 17.05 20.39 -29.41
C ARG A 82 17.76 19.46 -28.41
N ILE A 83 18.77 18.72 -28.84
CA ILE A 83 19.59 17.88 -27.95
C ILE A 83 20.30 18.72 -26.91
N GLN A 84 20.85 19.88 -27.30
CA GLN A 84 21.58 20.74 -26.37
C GLN A 84 20.68 21.40 -25.33
N ALA A 85 19.52 21.95 -25.75
CA ALA A 85 18.51 22.48 -24.82
C ALA A 85 17.92 21.40 -23.90
N LEU A 86 17.69 20.19 -24.44
CA LEU A 86 17.23 19.05 -23.64
C LEU A 86 18.30 18.52 -22.69
N SER A 87 19.59 18.58 -23.05
CA SER A 87 20.71 18.10 -22.22
C SER A 87 20.82 18.88 -20.91
N GLU A 88 20.68 20.20 -20.93
CA GLU A 88 20.71 21.03 -19.72
C GLU A 88 19.55 20.70 -18.77
N ILE A 89 18.33 20.60 -19.30
CA ILE A 89 17.14 20.25 -18.53
C ILE A 89 17.17 18.78 -18.10
N SER A 90 17.79 17.90 -18.89
CA SER A 90 17.88 16.47 -18.61
C SER A 90 18.64 16.19 -17.33
N SER A 91 19.70 16.94 -17.04
CA SER A 91 20.47 16.75 -15.81
C SER A 91 19.61 16.97 -14.57
N LEU A 92 18.80 18.03 -14.56
CA LEU A 92 17.84 18.31 -13.50
C LEU A 92 16.74 17.24 -13.44
N PHE A 93 16.26 16.78 -14.59
CA PHE A 93 15.28 15.70 -14.70
C PHE A 93 15.81 14.38 -14.12
N TYR A 94 17.06 14.01 -14.42
CA TYR A 94 17.65 12.78 -13.88
C TYR A 94 17.92 12.88 -12.38
N ILE A 95 18.42 14.01 -11.88
CA ILE A 95 18.68 14.21 -10.46
C ILE A 95 17.36 14.18 -9.66
N SER A 96 16.33 14.88 -10.14
CA SER A 96 15.01 14.89 -9.48
C SER A 96 14.34 13.51 -9.55
N GLY A 97 14.37 12.84 -10.72
CA GLY A 97 13.84 11.49 -10.89
C GLY A 97 14.53 10.46 -9.99
N ALA A 98 15.87 10.49 -9.93
CA ALA A 98 16.66 9.65 -9.04
C ALA A 98 16.35 9.95 -7.56
N GLY A 99 16.14 11.21 -7.19
CA GLY A 99 15.75 11.60 -5.83
C GLY A 99 14.38 11.05 -5.42
N ILE A 100 13.39 11.13 -6.30
CA ILE A 100 12.04 10.59 -6.07
C ILE A 100 12.10 9.07 -5.90
N VAL A 101 12.79 8.37 -6.81
CA VAL A 101 12.94 6.91 -6.76
C VAL A 101 13.72 6.49 -5.51
N GLY A 102 14.81 7.19 -5.18
CA GLY A 102 15.63 6.93 -4.00
C GLY A 102 14.87 7.14 -2.70
N ALA A 103 14.05 8.19 -2.60
CA ALA A 103 13.19 8.42 -1.44
C ALA A 103 12.14 7.32 -1.26
N TYR A 104 11.44 6.94 -2.34
CA TYR A 104 10.43 5.88 -2.26
C TYR A 104 11.06 4.51 -2.00
N MET A 105 12.08 4.10 -2.76
CA MET A 105 12.74 2.81 -2.55
C MET A 105 13.47 2.75 -1.20
N GLY A 106 14.08 3.85 -0.76
CA GLY A 106 14.76 3.94 0.53
C GLY A 106 13.79 3.80 1.71
N THR A 107 12.64 4.48 1.64
CA THR A 107 11.60 4.33 2.67
C THR A 107 10.99 2.93 2.68
N THR A 108 10.70 2.34 1.51
CA THR A 108 10.22 0.95 1.43
C THR A 108 11.26 -0.04 1.98
N ALA A 109 12.55 0.12 1.65
CA ALA A 109 13.62 -0.75 2.13
C ALA A 109 13.84 -0.64 3.65
N TRP A 110 13.71 0.55 4.22
CA TRP A 110 13.78 0.76 5.66
C TRP A 110 12.61 0.09 6.39
N ILE A 111 11.39 0.23 5.86
CA ILE A 111 10.19 -0.41 6.40
C ILE A 111 10.31 -1.94 6.32
N ALA A 112 10.84 -2.49 5.22
CA ALA A 112 11.02 -3.92 5.06
C ALA A 112 12.08 -4.54 6.01
N LYS A 113 12.96 -3.72 6.60
CA LYS A 113 13.99 -4.16 7.55
C LYS A 113 13.52 -4.10 9.01
N LYS A 114 12.40 -3.42 9.28
CA LYS A 114 11.80 -3.30 10.60
C LYS A 114 10.75 -4.40 10.80
#